data_AF-A0A1Y3RPP5-F1
#
_entry.id   AF-A0A1Y3RPP5-F1
#
_cell.length_a   1.000
_cell.length_b   1.000
_cell.length_c   1.000
_cell.angle_alpha   90.00
_cell.angle_beta   90.00
_cell.angle_gamma   90.00
#
_symmetry.space_group_name_H-M   'P 1'
#
loop_
_entity.id
_entity.type
_entity.pdbx_description
1 polymer ?
#
loop_
_entity_poly.entity_id
_entity_poly.type
_entity_poly.pdbx_seq_one_letter_code
_entity_poly.pdbx_strand_id
1 'polypeptide(L)'
;MGTVSFPGLGLELTMNPIAFRVFGWPVHWYGIIIAAGFLLAVVYCSRKASQFGIRQDDIIDMLFFAVPLSIIGARLYYIIFYLDLYRRPDGSLDFGAMVSIWDGGLAIYGGVIAAVITLLVFCKVRKVKFLAFADLGAYGMLIGQLVGRWGNFVNIEAYGGPTDLPWRMGIYEYVNGSLQYVEVHPTFLYESLWNLVGLVLLIVIAKKWRKFDGQIFLSYFAWYGVGRGFIEGLRTDSLYFFNTPIRVSQVFGFATAAVAIVALVYLLAFRKHDPDKLWVNQMKAHPRLVALVYPEGQGGKWLASQKKRLEQDFAKIEEYALPADVSAEDKAEMIAALKERSDLKEVLVKEEKKK
;
A
#
# COMPACT_ATOMS: atom_id res chain seq x y z
N MET A 1 22.98 -9.73 -18.17
CA MET A 1 21.98 -10.80 -18.08
C MET A 1 22.52 -11.82 -17.10
N GLY A 2 21.68 -12.32 -16.20
CA GLY A 2 22.03 -13.42 -15.30
C GLY A 2 21.14 -14.62 -15.58
N THR A 3 21.71 -15.81 -15.61
CA THR A 3 20.95 -17.05 -15.76
C THR A 3 20.48 -17.49 -14.37
N VAL A 4 19.19 -17.79 -14.26
CA VAL A 4 18.57 -18.39 -13.07
C VAL A 4 17.98 -19.73 -13.46
N SER A 5 18.35 -20.79 -12.74
CA SER A 5 17.81 -22.13 -12.97
C SER A 5 16.99 -22.62 -11.77
N PHE A 6 16.09 -23.57 -12.01
CA PHE A 6 15.45 -24.38 -10.97
C PHE A 6 15.68 -25.85 -11.33
N PRO A 7 16.85 -26.41 -10.98
CA PRO A 7 17.30 -27.69 -11.51
C PRO A 7 16.36 -28.85 -11.18
N GLY A 8 15.82 -28.90 -9.96
CA GLY A 8 14.85 -29.93 -9.58
C GLY A 8 13.48 -29.81 -10.25
N LEU A 9 13.21 -28.69 -10.95
CA LEU A 9 12.01 -28.45 -11.77
C LEU A 9 12.32 -28.51 -13.28
N GLY A 10 13.58 -28.65 -13.68
CA GLY A 10 13.99 -28.62 -15.08
C GLY A 10 13.75 -27.28 -15.78
N LEU A 11 13.78 -26.17 -15.05
CA LEU A 11 13.56 -24.82 -15.59
C LEU A 11 14.87 -24.02 -15.65
N GLU A 12 15.04 -23.23 -16.71
CA GLU A 12 16.14 -22.29 -16.85
C GLU A 12 15.62 -21.00 -17.50
N LEU A 13 15.99 -19.86 -16.93
CA LEU A 13 15.47 -18.56 -17.30
C LEU A 13 16.61 -17.54 -17.36
N THR A 14 16.70 -16.80 -18.45
CA THR A 14 17.67 -15.71 -18.60
C THR A 14 17.03 -14.40 -18.18
N MET A 15 17.54 -13.80 -17.11
CA MET A 15 17.06 -12.52 -16.57
C MET A 15 17.86 -11.36 -17.11
N ASN A 16 17.16 -10.33 -17.59
CA ASN A 16 17.72 -9.02 -17.87
C ASN A 16 17.08 -8.00 -16.91
N PRO A 17 17.82 -7.36 -15.99
CA PRO A 17 17.26 -6.35 -15.08
C PRO A 17 16.65 -5.14 -15.79
N ILE A 18 17.14 -4.83 -17.00
CA ILE A 18 16.65 -3.71 -17.83
C ILE A 18 15.52 -4.23 -18.71
N ALA A 19 14.33 -3.65 -18.54
CA ALA A 19 13.15 -3.97 -19.33
C ALA A 19 13.23 -3.36 -20.73
N PHE A 20 13.50 -2.05 -20.79
CA PHE A 20 13.70 -1.30 -22.03
C PHE A 20 14.47 -0.01 -21.74
N ARG A 21 14.85 0.72 -22.79
CA ARG A 21 15.49 2.03 -22.68
C ARG A 21 14.62 3.11 -23.30
N VAL A 22 14.56 4.27 -22.66
CA VAL A 22 13.84 5.45 -23.15
C VAL A 22 14.86 6.58 -23.31
N PHE A 23 15.09 7.04 -24.54
CA PHE A 23 16.15 8.04 -24.84
C PHE A 23 17.53 7.69 -24.24
N GLY A 24 17.89 6.41 -24.25
CA GLY A 24 19.15 5.90 -23.67
C GLY A 24 19.08 5.55 -22.17
N TRP A 25 18.10 6.08 -21.44
CA TRP A 25 17.91 5.83 -20.01
C TRP A 25 17.34 4.43 -19.74
N PRO A 26 17.98 3.60 -18.91
CA PRO A 26 17.49 2.25 -18.61
C PRO A 26 16.27 2.29 -17.70
N VAL A 27 15.20 1.61 -18.11
CA VAL A 27 14.02 1.35 -17.26
C VAL A 27 14.12 -0.07 -16.74
N HIS A 28 14.18 -0.20 -15.40
CA HIS A 28 14.37 -1.49 -14.74
C HIS A 28 13.05 -2.21 -14.47
N TRP A 29 13.03 -3.54 -14.64
CA TRP A 29 11.88 -4.37 -14.26
C TRP A 29 11.50 -4.20 -12.79
N TYR A 30 12.49 -4.03 -11.92
CA TYR A 30 12.26 -3.80 -10.49
C TYR A 30 11.30 -2.63 -10.23
N GLY A 31 11.51 -1.49 -10.90
CA GLY A 31 10.64 -0.31 -10.79
C GLY A 31 9.25 -0.57 -11.38
N ILE A 32 9.17 -1.25 -12.52
CA ILE A 32 7.89 -1.63 -13.16
C ILE A 32 7.07 -2.55 -12.24
N ILE A 33 7.70 -3.56 -11.65
CA ILE A 33 7.05 -4.52 -10.75
C ILE A 33 6.55 -3.84 -9.47
N ILE A 34 7.35 -2.95 -8.88
CA ILE A 34 6.92 -2.16 -7.71
C ILE A 34 5.74 -1.24 -8.07
N ALA A 35 5.81 -0.53 -9.20
CA ALA A 35 4.72 0.32 -9.66
C ALA A 35 3.44 -0.49 -9.91
N ALA A 36 3.56 -1.66 -10.54
CA ALA A 36 2.43 -2.58 -10.72
C ALA A 36 1.87 -3.04 -9.37
N GLY A 37 2.71 -3.49 -8.43
CA GLY A 37 2.29 -3.89 -7.09
C GLY A 37 1.57 -2.78 -6.33
N PHE A 38 2.08 -1.55 -6.42
CA PHE A 38 1.43 -0.36 -5.87
C PHE A 38 0.06 -0.11 -6.50
N LEU A 39 -0.04 -0.11 -7.84
CA LEU A 39 -1.32 0.09 -8.54
C LEU A 39 -2.33 -1.00 -8.21
N LEU A 40 -1.91 -2.27 -8.14
CA LEU A 40 -2.76 -3.38 -7.70
C LEU A 40 -3.24 -3.16 -6.27
N ALA A 41 -2.36 -2.72 -5.36
CA ALA A 41 -2.72 -2.41 -3.98
C ALA A 41 -3.77 -1.30 -3.91
N VAL A 42 -3.59 -0.20 -4.64
CA VAL A 42 -4.55 0.92 -4.69
C VAL A 42 -5.89 0.44 -5.23
N VAL A 43 -5.91 -0.25 -6.38
CA VAL A 43 -7.14 -0.75 -6.99
C VAL A 43 -7.87 -1.72 -6.05
N TYR A 44 -7.14 -2.61 -5.39
CA TYR A 44 -7.73 -3.56 -4.45
C TYR A 44 -8.28 -2.85 -3.21
N CYS A 45 -7.51 -1.94 -2.61
CA CYS A 45 -7.94 -1.17 -1.44
C CYS A 45 -9.15 -0.28 -1.75
N SER A 46 -9.18 0.41 -2.90
CA SER A 46 -10.35 1.19 -3.32
C SER A 46 -11.61 0.34 -3.45
N ARG A 47 -11.48 -0.89 -4.00
CA ARG A 47 -12.62 -1.84 -4.07
C ARG A 47 -13.05 -2.39 -2.71
N LYS A 48 -12.19 -2.34 -1.70
CA LYS A 48 -12.47 -2.81 -0.34
C LYS A 48 -12.72 -1.67 0.66
N ALA A 49 -12.64 -0.42 0.23
CA ALA A 49 -12.74 0.76 1.10
C ALA A 49 -14.04 0.78 1.91
N SER A 50 -15.17 0.48 1.25
CA SER A 50 -16.50 0.43 1.88
C SER A 50 -16.66 -0.70 2.90
N GLN A 51 -15.79 -1.72 2.92
CA GLN A 51 -15.79 -2.73 3.99
C GLN A 51 -15.34 -2.13 5.34
N PHE A 52 -14.57 -1.03 5.30
CA PHE A 52 -13.97 -0.40 6.47
C PHE A 52 -14.56 0.97 6.79
N GLY A 53 -15.53 1.48 6.03
CA GLY A 53 -16.06 2.83 6.25
C GLY A 53 -15.20 3.93 5.63
N ILE A 54 -14.31 3.57 4.70
CA ILE A 54 -13.38 4.50 4.04
C ILE A 54 -13.92 4.80 2.65
N ARG A 55 -13.89 6.07 2.23
CA ARG A 55 -14.28 6.46 0.87
C ARG A 55 -13.12 6.23 -0.09
N GLN A 56 -13.43 5.98 -1.36
CA GLN A 56 -12.38 5.82 -2.38
C GLN A 56 -11.57 7.10 -2.56
N ASP A 57 -12.23 8.25 -2.51
CA ASP A 57 -11.58 9.56 -2.62
C ASP A 57 -10.58 9.79 -1.47
N ASP A 58 -10.88 9.32 -0.25
CA ASP A 58 -9.95 9.45 0.88
C ASP A 58 -8.66 8.63 0.67
N ILE A 59 -8.71 7.54 -0.10
CA ILE A 59 -7.51 6.76 -0.46
C ILE A 59 -6.67 7.54 -1.45
N ILE A 60 -7.28 8.07 -2.51
CA ILE A 60 -6.57 8.83 -3.54
C ILE A 60 -5.98 10.11 -2.95
N ASP A 61 -6.76 10.85 -2.15
CA ASP A 61 -6.31 12.04 -1.43
C ASP A 61 -5.12 11.70 -0.52
N MET A 62 -5.18 10.59 0.23
CA MET A 62 -4.09 10.17 1.10
C MET A 62 -2.81 9.87 0.30
N LEU A 63 -2.92 9.21 -0.85
CA LEU A 63 -1.77 8.86 -1.69
C LEU A 63 -1.06 10.09 -2.26
N PHE A 64 -1.79 11.16 -2.61
CA PHE A 64 -1.20 12.42 -3.07
C PHE A 64 -0.26 13.05 -2.02
N PHE A 65 -0.53 12.83 -0.72
CA PHE A 65 0.36 13.27 0.36
C PHE A 65 1.40 12.19 0.72
N ALA A 66 0.97 10.95 0.86
CA ALA A 66 1.81 9.88 1.40
C ALA A 66 2.95 9.50 0.46
N VAL A 67 2.73 9.44 -0.86
CA VAL A 67 3.78 9.02 -1.80
C VAL A 67 4.94 10.04 -1.83
N PRO A 68 4.72 11.35 -2.06
CA PRO A 68 5.81 12.33 -2.04
C PRO A 68 6.50 12.41 -0.68
N LEU A 69 5.74 12.46 0.42
CA LEU A 69 6.31 12.55 1.77
C LEU A 69 7.09 11.30 2.15
N SER A 70 6.68 10.12 1.68
CA SER A 70 7.45 8.88 1.90
C SER A 70 8.76 8.86 1.14
N ILE A 71 8.80 9.40 -0.09
CA ILE A 71 10.05 9.54 -0.86
C ILE A 71 11.00 10.50 -0.14
N ILE A 72 10.49 11.66 0.32
CA ILE A 72 11.25 12.64 1.11
C ILE A 72 11.77 11.99 2.40
N GLY A 73 10.91 11.28 3.14
CA GLY A 73 11.30 10.59 4.37
C GLY A 73 12.36 9.52 4.14
N ALA A 74 12.21 8.71 3.08
CA ALA A 74 13.19 7.69 2.72
C ALA A 74 14.55 8.29 2.38
N ARG A 75 14.57 9.43 1.66
CA ARG A 75 15.80 10.15 1.33
C ARG A 75 16.43 10.81 2.54
N LEU A 76 15.64 11.52 3.35
CA LEU A 76 16.12 12.18 4.56
C LEU A 76 16.74 11.18 5.53
N TYR A 77 16.08 10.03 5.74
CA TYR A 77 16.64 8.97 6.56
C TYR A 77 17.97 8.46 5.99
N TYR A 78 18.07 8.21 4.68
CA TYR A 78 19.33 7.80 4.07
C TYR A 78 20.45 8.83 4.28
N ILE A 79 20.16 10.12 4.08
CA ILE A 79 21.12 11.21 4.32
C ILE A 79 21.61 11.23 5.76
N ILE A 80 20.70 11.10 6.74
CA ILE A 80 21.05 11.17 8.17
C ILE A 80 22.02 10.04 8.55
N PHE A 81 21.79 8.82 8.04
CA PHE A 81 22.61 7.66 8.38
C PHE A 81 23.89 7.53 7.55
N TYR A 82 23.94 8.16 6.37
CA TYR A 82 25.08 8.12 5.46
C TYR A 82 25.62 9.53 5.16
N LEU A 83 25.63 10.41 6.16
CA LEU A 83 25.98 11.82 5.99
C LEU A 83 27.38 12.02 5.42
N ASP A 84 28.33 11.16 5.79
CA ASP A 84 29.71 11.24 5.34
C ASP A 84 29.85 11.03 3.83
N LEU A 85 28.92 10.33 3.16
CA LEU A 85 28.91 10.19 1.70
C LEU A 85 28.70 11.52 0.97
N TYR A 86 28.14 12.52 1.67
CA TYR A 86 27.82 13.84 1.12
C TYR A 86 28.80 14.92 1.59
N ARG A 87 29.83 14.55 2.35
CA ARG A 87 30.85 15.48 2.83
C ARG A 87 31.95 15.64 1.78
N ARG A 88 32.19 16.87 1.37
CA ARG A 88 33.27 17.25 0.45
C ARG A 88 34.62 17.24 1.18
N PRO A 89 35.74 17.22 0.45
CA PRO A 89 37.08 17.27 1.04
C PRO A 89 37.33 18.50 1.94
N ASP A 90 36.63 19.61 1.70
CA ASP A 90 36.69 20.84 2.49
C ASP A 90 35.79 20.83 3.74
N GLY A 91 35.08 19.72 3.99
CA GLY A 91 34.15 19.56 5.11
C GLY A 91 32.74 20.09 4.86
N SER A 92 32.49 20.76 3.73
CA SER A 92 31.15 21.23 3.35
C SER A 92 30.25 20.08 2.87
N LEU A 93 28.93 20.29 2.91
CA LEU A 93 27.94 19.30 2.45
C LEU A 93 27.52 19.56 1.01
N ASP A 94 27.46 18.50 0.21
CA ASP A 94 26.93 18.56 -1.15
C ASP A 94 25.39 18.44 -1.17
N PHE A 95 24.72 19.58 -1.04
CA PHE A 95 23.27 19.65 -1.07
C PHE A 95 22.65 19.16 -2.39
N GLY A 96 23.36 19.31 -3.51
CA GLY A 96 22.90 18.81 -4.80
C GLY A 96 22.78 17.29 -4.77
N ALA A 97 23.86 16.61 -4.39
CA ALA A 97 23.88 15.16 -4.22
C ALA A 97 22.86 14.69 -3.18
N MET A 98 22.65 15.43 -2.09
CA MET A 98 21.65 15.08 -1.07
C MET A 98 20.22 15.03 -1.64
N VAL A 99 19.84 15.89 -2.59
CA VAL A 99 18.48 15.92 -3.15
C VAL A 99 18.32 14.97 -4.34
N SER A 100 19.41 14.56 -4.99
CA SER A 100 19.39 13.65 -6.14
C SER A 100 18.88 12.24 -5.79
N ILE A 101 17.56 12.04 -5.87
CA ILE A 101 16.93 10.72 -5.62
C ILE A 101 17.11 9.73 -6.78
N TRP A 102 17.46 10.22 -7.98
CA TRP A 102 17.70 9.39 -9.15
C TRP A 102 19.04 8.63 -9.11
N ASP A 103 19.97 9.05 -8.24
CA ASP A 103 21.24 8.37 -7.98
C ASP A 103 21.08 7.19 -7.00
N GLY A 104 19.84 6.87 -6.58
CA GLY A 104 19.54 5.87 -5.57
C GLY A 104 19.59 6.44 -4.15
N GLY A 105 19.87 5.60 -3.15
CA GLY A 105 19.98 6.03 -1.74
C GLY A 105 18.64 6.40 -1.11
N LEU A 106 17.69 5.47 -1.12
CA LEU A 106 16.40 5.58 -0.43
C LEU A 106 16.32 4.50 0.66
N ALA A 107 16.18 4.91 1.91
CA ALA A 107 16.08 3.98 3.03
C ALA A 107 14.61 3.68 3.37
N ILE A 108 14.22 2.41 3.31
CA ILE A 108 12.82 1.98 3.50
C ILE A 108 12.24 2.42 4.86
N TYR A 109 13.04 2.42 5.94
CA TYR A 109 12.59 2.84 7.26
C TYR A 109 12.10 4.30 7.27
N GLY A 110 12.81 5.20 6.60
CA GLY A 110 12.40 6.60 6.46
C GLY A 110 11.07 6.76 5.73
N GLY A 111 10.88 5.98 4.66
CA GLY A 111 9.63 5.98 3.91
C GLY A 111 8.46 5.47 4.74
N VAL A 112 8.63 4.37 5.49
CA VAL A 112 7.59 3.82 6.36
C VAL A 112 7.23 4.78 7.50
N ILE A 113 8.22 5.40 8.14
CA ILE A 113 7.99 6.38 9.22
C ILE A 113 7.19 7.57 8.68
N ALA A 114 7.61 8.14 7.55
CA ALA A 114 6.91 9.24 6.91
C ALA A 114 5.47 8.85 6.51
N ALA A 115 5.26 7.66 5.93
CA ALA A 115 3.94 7.17 5.57
C ALA A 115 3.00 7.07 6.79
N VAL A 116 3.50 6.55 7.93
CA VAL A 116 2.71 6.45 9.17
C VAL A 116 2.35 7.82 9.72
N ILE A 117 3.31 8.76 9.75
CA ILE A 117 3.06 10.15 10.19
C ILE A 117 2.03 10.81 9.29
N THR A 118 2.18 10.70 7.97
CA THR A 118 1.22 11.24 7.01
C THR A 118 -0.16 10.67 7.22
N LEU A 119 -0.29 9.34 7.42
CA LEU A 119 -1.59 8.72 7.68
C LEU A 119 -2.22 9.22 8.97
N LEU A 120 -1.45 9.37 10.06
CA LEU A 120 -1.95 9.90 11.33
C LEU A 120 -2.50 11.32 11.17
N VAL A 121 -1.73 12.19 10.51
CA VAL A 121 -2.14 13.59 10.24
C VAL A 121 -3.35 13.62 9.32
N PHE A 122 -3.35 12.85 8.24
CA PHE A 122 -4.45 12.76 7.29
C PHE A 122 -5.76 12.32 7.96
N CYS A 123 -5.72 11.23 8.74
CA CYS A 123 -6.87 10.73 9.48
C CYS A 123 -7.40 11.76 10.49
N LYS A 124 -6.50 12.51 11.16
CA LYS A 124 -6.89 13.58 12.09
C LYS A 124 -7.59 14.72 11.37
N VAL A 125 -7.06 15.18 10.24
CA VAL A 125 -7.61 16.31 9.45
C VAL A 125 -8.94 15.91 8.81
N ARG A 126 -9.01 14.72 8.21
CA ARG A 126 -10.20 14.21 7.51
C ARG A 126 -11.25 13.60 8.45
N LYS A 127 -10.97 13.56 9.76
CA LYS A 127 -11.83 12.95 10.78
C LYS A 127 -12.19 11.49 10.47
N VAL A 128 -11.24 10.75 9.89
CA VAL A 128 -11.37 9.33 9.61
C VAL A 128 -10.66 8.54 10.71
N LYS A 129 -11.23 7.43 11.15
CA LYS A 129 -10.63 6.61 12.20
C LYS A 129 -9.36 5.93 11.69
N PHE A 130 -8.20 6.30 12.26
CA PHE A 130 -6.89 5.79 11.87
C PHE A 130 -6.83 4.27 11.75
N LEU A 131 -7.30 3.54 12.77
CA LEU A 131 -7.23 2.08 12.78
C LEU A 131 -8.11 1.41 11.71
N ALA A 132 -9.21 2.05 11.29
CA ALA A 132 -10.02 1.55 10.18
C ALA A 132 -9.30 1.74 8.85
N PHE A 133 -8.60 2.86 8.68
CA PHE A 133 -7.76 3.12 7.51
C PHE A 133 -6.54 2.16 7.50
N ALA A 134 -5.90 1.96 8.64
CA ALA A 134 -4.77 1.06 8.79
C ALA A 134 -5.14 -0.41 8.50
N ASP A 135 -6.34 -0.84 8.92
CA ASP A 135 -6.90 -2.16 8.57
C ASP A 135 -7.01 -2.34 7.05
N LEU A 136 -7.46 -1.31 6.33
CA LEU A 136 -7.51 -1.34 4.86
C LEU A 136 -6.10 -1.35 4.26
N GLY A 137 -5.20 -0.51 4.80
CA GLY A 137 -3.81 -0.41 4.37
C GLY A 137 -3.02 -1.71 4.50
N ALA A 138 -3.37 -2.56 5.47
CA ALA A 138 -2.78 -3.89 5.64
C ALA A 138 -2.89 -4.78 4.39
N TYR A 139 -3.99 -4.68 3.63
CA TYR A 139 -4.10 -5.37 2.34
C TYR A 139 -3.12 -4.82 1.32
N GLY A 140 -3.00 -3.50 1.24
CA GLY A 140 -2.08 -2.84 0.32
C GLY A 140 -0.62 -3.20 0.59
N MET A 141 -0.25 -3.30 1.87
CA MET A 141 1.09 -3.72 2.29
C MET A 141 1.41 -5.14 1.79
N LEU A 142 0.52 -6.10 2.05
CA LEU A 142 0.74 -7.49 1.61
C LEU A 142 0.75 -7.63 0.09
N ILE A 143 -0.08 -6.88 -0.64
CA ILE A 143 -0.08 -6.90 -2.12
C ILE A 143 1.23 -6.31 -2.65
N GLY A 144 1.67 -5.17 -2.11
CA GLY A 144 2.93 -4.53 -2.49
C GLY A 144 4.12 -5.44 -2.22
N GLN A 145 4.15 -6.10 -1.06
CA GLN A 145 5.19 -7.07 -0.70
C GLN A 145 5.13 -8.32 -1.58
N LEU A 146 3.96 -8.91 -1.78
CA LEU A 146 3.74 -10.09 -2.63
C LEU A 146 4.30 -9.89 -4.04
N VAL A 147 3.98 -8.76 -4.67
CA VAL A 147 4.39 -8.44 -6.04
C VAL A 147 5.84 -7.95 -6.08
N GLY A 148 6.24 -7.08 -5.15
CA GLY A 148 7.57 -6.47 -5.12
C GLY A 148 8.71 -7.49 -5.04
N ARG A 149 8.50 -8.65 -4.40
CA ARG A 149 9.51 -9.73 -4.31
C ARG A 149 9.93 -10.29 -5.65
N TRP A 150 9.07 -10.23 -6.66
CA TRP A 150 9.43 -10.61 -8.03
C TRP A 150 10.45 -9.66 -8.65
N GLY A 151 10.56 -8.42 -8.14
CA GLY A 151 11.67 -7.53 -8.48
C GLY A 151 13.01 -8.12 -8.03
N ASN A 152 13.08 -8.64 -6.80
CA ASN A 152 14.30 -9.28 -6.29
C ASN A 152 14.69 -10.50 -7.13
N PHE A 153 13.71 -11.27 -7.59
CA PHE A 153 13.94 -12.39 -8.51
C PHE A 153 14.59 -11.96 -9.82
N VAL A 154 14.05 -10.93 -10.48
CA VAL A 154 14.59 -10.43 -11.76
C VAL A 154 15.99 -9.81 -11.58
N ASN A 155 16.24 -9.18 -10.43
CA ASN A 155 17.55 -8.64 -10.09
C ASN A 155 18.55 -9.69 -9.57
N ILE A 156 18.10 -10.92 -9.28
CA ILE A 156 18.91 -11.98 -8.67
C ILE A 156 19.55 -11.48 -7.35
N GLU A 157 18.72 -10.98 -6.45
CA GLU A 157 19.15 -10.47 -5.14
C GLU A 157 18.24 -11.01 -4.03
N ALA A 158 18.64 -10.75 -2.77
CA ALA A 158 17.84 -11.09 -1.59
C ALA A 158 17.52 -12.59 -1.43
N TYR A 159 18.30 -13.48 -2.05
CA TYR A 159 18.17 -14.94 -1.97
C TYR A 159 18.66 -15.50 -0.62
N GLY A 160 18.36 -16.78 -0.37
CA GLY A 160 18.78 -17.45 0.86
C GLY A 160 20.12 -18.19 0.74
N GLY A 161 20.49 -18.90 1.80
CA GLY A 161 21.68 -19.74 1.80
C GLY A 161 21.58 -20.96 0.87
N PRO A 162 22.69 -21.72 0.71
CA PRO A 162 22.72 -22.93 -0.09
C PRO A 162 21.69 -23.98 0.34
N THR A 163 21.10 -24.71 -0.62
CA THR A 163 20.09 -25.73 -0.34
C THR A 163 19.97 -26.79 -1.43
N ASP A 164 19.62 -28.02 -1.04
CA ASP A 164 19.42 -29.15 -1.96
C ASP A 164 17.93 -29.44 -2.26
N LEU A 165 17.03 -28.56 -1.83
CA LEU A 165 15.58 -28.75 -2.00
C LEU A 165 15.18 -28.88 -3.49
N PRO A 166 14.07 -29.59 -3.80
CA PRO A 166 13.68 -29.82 -5.19
C PRO A 166 13.28 -28.54 -5.95
N TRP A 167 12.91 -27.47 -5.25
CA TRP A 167 12.60 -26.15 -5.83
C TRP A 167 13.74 -25.13 -5.62
N ARG A 168 14.96 -25.57 -5.33
CA ARG A 168 16.14 -24.69 -5.19
C ARG A 168 16.37 -23.85 -6.45
N MET A 169 16.90 -22.65 -6.26
CA MET A 169 17.18 -21.68 -7.31
C MET A 169 18.69 -21.65 -7.55
N GLY A 170 19.13 -22.05 -8.74
CA GLY A 170 20.51 -21.94 -9.18
C GLY A 170 20.81 -20.53 -9.68
N ILE A 171 21.91 -19.94 -9.20
CA ILE A 171 22.40 -18.62 -9.58
C ILE A 171 23.91 -18.66 -9.79
N TYR A 172 24.44 -17.63 -10.44
CA TYR A 172 25.87 -17.40 -10.52
C TYR A 172 26.24 -16.19 -9.67
N GLU A 173 27.14 -16.37 -8.70
CA GLU A 173 27.65 -15.31 -7.83
C GLU A 173 29.18 -15.28 -7.84
N TYR A 174 29.77 -14.11 -7.57
CA TYR A 174 31.22 -13.98 -7.46
C TYR A 174 31.66 -14.30 -6.03
N VAL A 175 32.35 -15.43 -5.86
CA VAL A 175 32.98 -15.84 -4.59
C VAL A 175 34.48 -15.75 -4.75
N ASN A 176 35.15 -14.95 -3.92
CA ASN A 176 36.60 -14.71 -3.98
C ASN A 176 37.11 -14.33 -5.39
N GLY A 177 36.35 -13.50 -6.10
CA GLY A 177 36.70 -13.02 -7.45
C GLY A 177 36.46 -14.03 -8.58
N SER A 178 35.93 -15.23 -8.28
CA SER A 178 35.57 -16.23 -9.28
C SER A 178 34.05 -16.39 -9.38
N LEU A 179 33.53 -16.47 -10.60
CA LEU A 179 32.11 -16.74 -10.83
C LEU A 179 31.82 -18.21 -10.52
N GLN A 180 30.96 -18.46 -9.54
CA GLN A 180 30.58 -19.81 -9.11
C GLN A 180 29.08 -20.01 -9.25
N TYR A 181 28.70 -21.21 -9.65
CA TYR A 181 27.32 -21.66 -9.63
C TYR A 181 26.97 -22.14 -8.21
N VAL A 182 25.90 -21.59 -7.64
CA VAL A 182 25.39 -21.95 -6.32
C VAL A 182 23.89 -22.16 -6.36
N GLU A 183 23.39 -23.11 -5.58
CA GLU A 183 21.98 -23.45 -5.50
C GLU A 183 21.43 -23.01 -4.16
N VAL A 184 20.49 -22.06 -4.19
CA VAL A 184 20.07 -21.30 -3.01
C VAL A 184 18.57 -21.42 -2.77
N HIS A 185 18.15 -21.09 -1.55
CA HIS A 185 16.73 -20.92 -1.24
C HIS A 185 16.13 -19.74 -2.05
N PRO A 186 15.06 -19.95 -2.85
CA PRO A 186 14.31 -18.86 -3.48
C PRO A 186 13.44 -18.11 -2.45
N THR A 187 14.06 -17.34 -1.58
CA THR A 187 13.39 -16.54 -0.55
C THR A 187 12.37 -15.57 -1.15
N PHE A 188 12.58 -15.05 -2.37
CA PHE A 188 11.56 -14.24 -3.06
C PHE A 188 10.22 -14.98 -3.15
N LEU A 189 10.25 -16.28 -3.48
CA LEU A 189 9.08 -17.12 -3.64
C LEU A 189 8.47 -17.42 -2.29
N TYR A 190 9.30 -17.70 -1.27
CA TYR A 190 8.82 -17.93 0.10
C TYR A 190 8.10 -16.69 0.64
N GLU A 191 8.69 -15.50 0.47
CA GLU A 191 8.09 -14.24 0.88
C GLU A 191 6.81 -13.95 0.08
N SER A 192 6.81 -14.13 -1.24
CA SER A 192 5.60 -13.97 -2.06
C SER A 192 4.49 -14.91 -1.59
N LEU A 193 4.74 -16.21 -1.46
CA LEU A 193 3.72 -17.17 -1.03
C LEU A 193 3.23 -16.88 0.39
N TRP A 194 4.12 -16.52 1.32
CA TRP A 194 3.74 -16.12 2.68
C TRP A 194 2.81 -14.90 2.68
N ASN A 195 3.11 -13.90 1.85
CA ASN A 195 2.26 -12.71 1.71
C ASN A 195 0.92 -13.02 1.04
N LEU A 196 0.88 -13.95 0.09
CA LEU A 196 -0.36 -14.41 -0.53
C LEU A 196 -1.27 -15.12 0.50
N VAL A 197 -0.71 -16.06 1.26
CA VAL A 197 -1.45 -16.75 2.34
C VAL A 197 -1.93 -15.74 3.38
N GLY A 198 -1.07 -14.79 3.76
CA GLY A 198 -1.43 -13.69 4.64
C GLY A 198 -2.59 -12.85 4.11
N LEU A 199 -2.56 -12.50 2.82
CA LEU A 199 -3.60 -11.69 2.20
C LEU A 199 -4.95 -12.44 2.24
N VAL A 200 -4.95 -13.71 1.86
CA VAL A 200 -6.14 -14.57 1.94
C VAL A 200 -6.65 -14.67 3.38
N LEU A 201 -5.76 -14.89 4.34
CA LEU A 201 -6.10 -14.95 5.77
C LEU A 201 -6.76 -13.66 6.24
N LEU A 202 -6.16 -12.49 5.97
CA LEU A 202 -6.71 -11.20 6.37
C LEU A 202 -8.06 -10.93 5.73
N ILE A 203 -8.26 -11.31 4.46
CA ILE A 203 -9.57 -11.20 3.80
C ILE A 203 -10.62 -12.05 4.50
N VAL A 204 -10.27 -13.28 4.89
CA VAL A 204 -11.18 -14.18 5.62
C VAL A 204 -11.52 -13.60 6.99
N ILE A 205 -10.52 -13.13 7.74
CA ILE A 205 -10.72 -12.49 9.06
C ILE A 205 -11.62 -11.26 8.90
N ALA A 206 -11.35 -10.39 7.93
CA ALA A 206 -12.12 -9.16 7.75
C ALA A 206 -13.58 -9.41 7.38
N LYS A 207 -13.86 -10.49 6.65
CA LYS A 207 -15.24 -10.86 6.24
C LYS A 207 -16.00 -11.60 7.33
N LYS A 208 -15.34 -12.50 8.08
CA LYS A 208 -16.03 -13.43 8.99
C LYS A 208 -15.87 -13.10 10.46
N TRP A 209 -14.75 -12.50 10.86
CA TRP A 209 -14.32 -12.47 12.27
C TRP A 209 -13.86 -11.09 12.76
N ARG A 210 -14.02 -10.02 11.98
CA ARG A 210 -13.65 -8.66 12.39
C ARG A 210 -14.60 -8.16 13.47
N LYS A 211 -14.05 -7.79 14.64
CA LYS A 211 -14.78 -7.31 15.82
C LYS A 211 -14.47 -5.86 16.19
N PHE A 212 -13.30 -5.34 15.81
CA PHE A 212 -12.90 -3.96 16.08
C PHE A 212 -12.01 -3.40 14.97
N ASP A 213 -11.92 -2.06 14.86
CA ASP A 213 -10.99 -1.40 13.94
C ASP A 213 -9.57 -1.49 14.50
N GLY A 214 -8.64 -1.97 13.67
CA GLY A 214 -7.25 -2.28 14.04
C GLY A 214 -6.98 -3.78 14.13
N GLN A 215 -8.01 -4.63 14.06
CA GLN A 215 -7.83 -6.09 14.13
C GLN A 215 -7.05 -6.62 12.92
N ILE A 216 -7.31 -6.10 11.72
CA ILE A 216 -6.65 -6.56 10.48
C ILE A 216 -5.22 -6.05 10.44
N PHE A 217 -5.00 -4.80 10.86
CA PHE A 217 -3.69 -4.21 11.02
C PHE A 217 -2.81 -5.00 12.01
N LEU A 218 -3.33 -5.35 13.18
CA LEU A 218 -2.61 -6.20 14.13
C LEU A 218 -2.40 -7.62 13.57
N SER A 219 -3.40 -8.19 12.89
CA SER A 219 -3.27 -9.50 12.26
C SER A 219 -2.18 -9.51 11.18
N TYR A 220 -2.02 -8.41 10.45
CA TYR A 220 -0.91 -8.21 9.51
C TYR A 220 0.44 -8.24 10.22
N PHE A 221 0.63 -7.48 11.30
CA PHE A 221 1.90 -7.50 12.03
C PHE A 221 2.19 -8.86 12.67
N ALA A 222 1.17 -9.54 13.19
CA ALA A 222 1.29 -10.91 13.69
C ALA A 222 1.75 -11.86 12.57
N TRP A 223 1.10 -11.83 11.41
CA TRP A 223 1.40 -12.74 10.30
C TRP A 223 2.72 -12.42 9.60
N TYR A 224 2.87 -11.17 9.13
CA TYR A 224 4.04 -10.73 8.39
C TYR A 224 5.28 -10.73 9.27
N GLY A 225 5.17 -10.33 10.55
CA GLY A 225 6.29 -10.35 11.47
C GLY A 225 6.88 -11.74 11.70
N VAL A 226 6.02 -12.76 11.83
CA VAL A 226 6.43 -14.17 11.92
C VAL A 226 7.17 -14.60 10.66
N GLY A 227 6.56 -14.38 9.48
CA GLY A 227 7.19 -14.75 8.21
C GLY A 227 8.50 -14.02 7.99
N ARG A 228 8.55 -12.72 8.30
CA ARG A 228 9.77 -11.90 8.21
C ARG A 228 10.86 -12.46 9.12
N GLY A 229 10.54 -12.84 10.35
CA GLY A 229 11.49 -13.43 11.29
C GLY A 229 12.10 -14.74 10.78
N PHE A 230 11.27 -15.66 10.26
CA PHE A 230 11.76 -16.94 9.74
C PHE A 230 12.53 -16.79 8.43
N ILE A 231 11.98 -16.07 7.45
CA ILE A 231 12.58 -15.97 6.11
C ILE A 231 13.84 -15.10 6.14
N GLU A 232 13.89 -14.07 6.98
CA GLU A 232 15.13 -13.30 7.18
C GLU A 232 16.25 -14.19 7.72
N GLY A 233 15.96 -15.22 8.51
CA GLY A 233 16.95 -16.19 8.98
C GLY A 233 17.57 -17.02 7.85
N LEU A 234 16.88 -17.16 6.72
CA LEU A 234 17.38 -17.88 5.54
C LEU A 234 18.27 -17.01 4.65
N ARG A 235 18.12 -15.67 4.72
CA ARG A 235 18.83 -14.73 3.84
C ARG A 235 20.33 -14.69 4.11
N THR A 236 21.10 -14.32 3.09
CA THR A 236 22.55 -14.12 3.18
C THR A 236 22.93 -12.64 3.29
N ASP A 237 22.05 -11.73 2.83
CA ASP A 237 22.28 -10.30 2.66
C ASP A 237 21.52 -9.43 3.69
N SER A 238 21.56 -9.83 4.96
CA SER A 238 20.83 -9.14 6.03
C SER A 238 21.52 -7.86 6.52
N LEU A 239 20.71 -6.90 6.95
CA LEU A 239 21.18 -5.77 7.75
C LEU A 239 21.44 -6.25 9.18
N TYR A 240 22.70 -6.19 9.60
CA TYR A 240 23.14 -6.54 10.94
C TYR A 240 23.11 -5.34 11.89
N PHE A 241 22.82 -5.60 13.16
CA PHE A 241 22.85 -4.57 14.18
C PHE A 241 24.31 -4.26 14.54
N PHE A 242 24.83 -3.17 13.97
CA PHE A 242 26.25 -2.82 14.07
C PHE A 242 27.15 -4.02 13.69
N ASN A 243 28.13 -4.36 14.53
CA ASN A 243 29.06 -5.47 14.31
C ASN A 243 28.61 -6.76 15.04
N THR A 244 27.32 -6.94 15.27
CA THR A 244 26.77 -8.14 15.93
C THR A 244 26.19 -9.10 14.89
N PRO A 245 26.09 -10.41 15.18
CA PRO A 245 25.42 -11.38 14.29
C PRO A 245 23.89 -11.23 14.28
N ILE A 246 23.34 -10.18 14.92
CA ILE A 246 21.91 -9.97 15.08
C ILE A 246 21.36 -9.28 13.83
N ARG A 247 20.42 -9.95 13.14
CA ARG A 247 19.74 -9.40 11.96
C ARG A 247 18.61 -8.48 12.39
N VAL A 248 18.69 -7.20 12.05
CA VAL A 248 17.74 -6.15 12.50
C VAL A 248 16.30 -6.51 12.09
N SER A 249 16.12 -6.91 10.83
CA SER A 249 14.81 -7.26 10.30
C SER A 249 14.19 -8.49 10.97
N GLN A 250 15.03 -9.43 11.43
CA GLN A 250 14.57 -10.65 12.08
C GLN A 250 14.04 -10.35 13.49
N VAL A 251 14.80 -9.57 14.27
CA VAL A 251 14.38 -9.10 15.60
C VAL A 251 13.12 -8.25 15.47
N PHE A 252 13.10 -7.29 14.54
CA PHE A 252 11.93 -6.44 14.31
C PHE A 252 10.69 -7.26 13.92
N GLY A 253 10.85 -8.26 13.05
CA GLY A 253 9.77 -9.16 12.65
C GLY A 253 9.17 -9.91 13.84
N PHE A 254 10.00 -10.62 14.62
CA PHE A 254 9.51 -11.37 15.78
C PHE A 254 8.95 -10.47 16.89
N ALA A 255 9.59 -9.34 17.17
CA ALA A 255 9.13 -8.40 18.19
C ALA A 255 7.77 -7.81 17.83
N THR A 256 7.59 -7.34 16.59
CA THR A 256 6.30 -6.79 16.14
C THR A 256 5.21 -7.86 16.09
N ALA A 257 5.55 -9.10 15.70
CA ALA A 257 4.62 -10.21 15.77
C ALA A 257 4.19 -10.52 17.21
N ALA A 258 5.13 -10.63 18.15
CA ALA A 258 4.82 -10.92 19.54
C ALA A 258 3.90 -9.86 20.16
N VAL A 259 4.23 -8.58 19.96
CA VAL A 259 3.39 -7.45 20.43
C VAL A 259 2.00 -7.52 19.81
N ALA A 260 1.90 -7.76 18.50
CA ALA A 260 0.61 -7.82 17.81
C ALA A 260 -0.23 -9.02 18.27
N ILE A 261 0.37 -10.19 18.47
CA ILE A 261 -0.30 -11.40 18.98
C ILE A 261 -0.83 -11.15 20.40
N VAL A 262 0.01 -10.63 21.30
CA VAL A 262 -0.41 -10.30 22.68
C VAL A 262 -1.57 -9.30 22.66
N ALA A 263 -1.46 -8.24 21.85
CA ALA A 263 -2.53 -7.25 21.71
C ALA A 263 -3.81 -7.88 21.14
N LEU A 264 -3.73 -8.74 20.12
CA LEU A 264 -4.88 -9.43 19.55
C LEU A 264 -5.56 -10.35 20.58
N VAL A 265 -4.79 -11.18 21.27
CA VAL A 265 -5.31 -12.07 22.32
C VAL A 265 -5.99 -11.25 23.41
N TYR A 266 -5.33 -10.18 23.87
CA TYR A 266 -5.89 -9.33 24.91
C TYR A 266 -7.20 -8.66 24.47
N LEU A 267 -7.21 -8.04 23.30
CA LEU A 267 -8.37 -7.33 22.77
C LEU A 267 -9.52 -8.28 22.47
N LEU A 268 -9.26 -9.46 21.90
CA LEU A 268 -10.29 -10.42 21.53
C LEU A 268 -10.86 -11.20 22.73
N ALA A 269 -10.05 -11.48 23.75
CA ALA A 269 -10.46 -12.27 24.90
C ALA A 269 -11.07 -11.44 26.02
N PHE A 270 -10.53 -10.24 26.30
CA PHE A 270 -10.88 -9.47 27.50
C PHE A 270 -11.68 -8.20 27.22
N ARG A 271 -11.80 -7.73 25.97
CA ARG A 271 -12.65 -6.59 25.64
C ARG A 271 -13.98 -7.06 25.05
N LYS A 272 -15.06 -6.49 25.57
CA LYS A 272 -16.37 -6.58 24.92
C LYS A 272 -16.33 -5.79 23.63
N HIS A 273 -16.75 -6.43 22.55
CA HIS A 273 -16.85 -5.80 21.23
C HIS A 273 -18.30 -5.48 20.93
N ASP A 274 -18.52 -4.25 20.52
CA ASP A 274 -19.80 -3.74 20.11
C ASP A 274 -19.69 -3.42 18.61
N PRO A 275 -20.45 -4.12 17.74
CA PRO A 275 -20.43 -3.88 16.30
C PRO A 275 -20.67 -2.42 15.93
N ASP A 276 -21.45 -1.66 16.70
CA ASP A 276 -21.77 -0.26 16.39
C ASP A 276 -20.57 0.68 16.55
N LYS A 277 -19.51 0.23 17.25
CA LYS A 277 -18.25 0.97 17.39
C LYS A 277 -17.31 0.82 16.20
N LEU A 278 -17.61 -0.09 15.27
CA LEU A 278 -16.87 -0.20 14.02
C LEU A 278 -17.10 1.04 13.17
N TRP A 279 -16.02 1.61 12.63
CA TRP A 279 -16.09 2.81 11.80
C TRP A 279 -17.10 2.69 10.65
N VAL A 280 -17.10 1.54 9.97
CA VAL A 280 -18.06 1.25 8.89
C VAL A 280 -19.53 1.33 9.34
N ASN A 281 -19.85 0.92 10.57
CA ASN A 281 -21.21 0.94 11.08
C ASN A 281 -21.60 2.36 11.53
N GLN A 282 -20.66 3.12 12.09
CA GLN A 282 -20.85 4.54 12.41
C GLN A 282 -21.15 5.37 11.16
N MET A 283 -20.41 5.11 10.07
CA MET A 283 -20.63 5.76 8.78
C MET A 283 -21.99 5.42 8.18
N LYS A 284 -22.45 4.17 8.32
CA LYS A 284 -23.79 3.74 7.88
C LYS A 284 -24.91 4.36 8.72
N ALA A 285 -24.70 4.53 10.03
CA ALA A 285 -25.70 5.08 10.94
C ALA A 285 -25.91 6.60 10.73
N HIS A 286 -24.87 7.31 10.27
CA HIS A 286 -24.91 8.75 10.02
C HIS A 286 -24.53 9.06 8.58
N PRO A 287 -25.35 8.64 7.60
CA PRO A 287 -25.04 8.84 6.19
C PRO A 287 -25.07 10.33 5.87
N ARG A 288 -24.13 10.77 5.03
CA ARG A 288 -24.16 12.13 4.48
C ARG A 288 -25.30 12.26 3.47
N LEU A 289 -26.05 13.35 3.51
CA LEU A 289 -27.10 13.61 2.53
C LEU A 289 -26.49 14.29 1.30
N VAL A 290 -26.80 13.77 0.11
CA VAL A 290 -26.29 14.27 -1.18
C VAL A 290 -27.43 14.43 -2.16
N ALA A 291 -27.53 15.61 -2.77
CA ALA A 291 -28.49 15.88 -3.82
C ALA A 291 -27.90 15.58 -5.19
N LEU A 292 -28.62 14.80 -6.01
CA LEU A 292 -28.33 14.59 -7.43
C LEU A 292 -29.33 15.39 -8.26
N VAL A 293 -28.84 16.41 -8.94
CA VAL A 293 -29.64 17.28 -9.81
C VAL A 293 -29.34 16.94 -11.27
N TYR A 294 -30.37 16.65 -12.05
CA TYR A 294 -30.22 16.27 -13.46
C TYR A 294 -31.42 16.71 -14.29
N PRO A 295 -31.26 17.02 -15.59
CA PRO A 295 -32.40 17.28 -16.46
C PRO A 295 -33.31 16.05 -16.58
N GLU A 296 -34.62 16.27 -16.54
CA GLU A 296 -35.63 15.22 -16.67
C GLU A 296 -35.42 14.44 -17.98
N GLY A 297 -35.60 13.11 -17.92
CA GLY A 297 -35.31 12.21 -19.05
C GLY A 297 -33.81 12.04 -19.37
N GLN A 298 -32.90 12.78 -18.74
CA GLN A 298 -31.46 12.70 -19.01
C GLN A 298 -30.64 12.04 -17.89
N GLY A 299 -31.23 11.54 -16.80
CA GLY A 299 -30.49 10.88 -15.71
C GLY A 299 -29.61 9.70 -16.18
N GLY A 300 -30.21 8.77 -16.94
CA GLY A 300 -29.54 7.69 -17.67
C GLY A 300 -28.34 7.04 -16.95
N LYS A 301 -27.23 6.87 -17.69
CA LYS A 301 -25.99 6.25 -17.19
C LYS A 301 -25.29 7.07 -16.11
N TRP A 302 -25.40 8.40 -16.15
CA TRP A 302 -24.76 9.28 -15.17
C TRP A 302 -25.35 9.06 -13.77
N LEU A 303 -26.68 9.04 -13.67
CA LEU A 303 -27.40 8.84 -12.42
C LEU A 303 -27.06 7.47 -11.81
N ALA A 304 -27.07 6.41 -12.63
CA ALA A 304 -26.73 5.06 -12.16
C ALA A 304 -25.29 4.98 -11.64
N SER A 305 -24.35 5.65 -12.32
CA SER A 305 -22.95 5.73 -11.90
C SER A 305 -22.78 6.50 -10.59
N GLN A 306 -23.46 7.64 -10.45
CA GLN A 306 -23.40 8.45 -9.23
C GLN A 306 -24.03 7.73 -8.04
N LYS A 307 -25.20 7.11 -8.21
CA LYS A 307 -25.84 6.32 -7.16
C LYS A 307 -24.93 5.22 -6.63
N LYS A 308 -24.35 4.43 -7.54
CA LYS A 308 -23.41 3.36 -7.17
C LYS A 308 -22.20 3.89 -6.39
N ARG A 309 -21.63 5.03 -6.79
CA ARG A 309 -20.50 5.67 -6.09
C ARG A 309 -20.92 6.16 -4.70
N LEU A 310 -22.02 6.90 -4.63
CA LEU A 310 -22.52 7.50 -3.40
C LEU A 310 -22.96 6.46 -2.36
N GLU A 311 -23.59 5.36 -2.80
CA GLU A 311 -23.92 4.23 -1.93
C GLU A 311 -22.65 3.59 -1.33
N GLN A 312 -21.57 3.48 -2.11
CA GLN A 312 -20.28 2.97 -1.61
C GLN A 312 -19.63 3.92 -0.59
N ASP A 313 -19.91 5.21 -0.70
CA ASP A 313 -19.43 6.27 0.20
C ASP A 313 -20.41 6.56 1.36
N PHE A 314 -21.37 5.66 1.60
CA PHE A 314 -22.35 5.76 2.70
C PHE A 314 -23.22 7.02 2.63
N ALA A 315 -23.49 7.53 1.43
CA ALA A 315 -24.37 8.68 1.25
C ALA A 315 -25.83 8.26 1.11
N LYS A 316 -26.73 9.06 1.69
CA LYS A 316 -28.16 9.05 1.39
C LYS A 316 -28.41 10.02 0.25
N ILE A 317 -29.18 9.60 -0.74
CA ILE A 317 -29.35 10.32 -2.00
C ILE A 317 -30.74 10.95 -2.05
N GLU A 318 -30.78 12.24 -2.40
CA GLU A 318 -32.00 12.94 -2.82
C GLU A 318 -31.89 13.26 -4.31
N GLU A 319 -32.96 13.05 -5.06
CA GLU A 319 -32.95 13.21 -6.52
C GLU A 319 -33.83 14.38 -6.93
N TYR A 320 -33.30 15.21 -7.82
CA TYR A 320 -33.97 16.39 -8.36
C TYR A 320 -33.92 16.34 -9.88
N ALA A 321 -35.01 15.89 -10.49
CA ALA A 321 -35.22 15.96 -11.92
C ALA A 321 -35.69 17.37 -12.28
N LEU A 322 -34.87 18.11 -13.02
CA LEU A 322 -35.19 19.45 -13.52
C LEU A 322 -36.05 19.34 -14.79
N PRO A 323 -37.29 19.86 -14.78
CA PRO A 323 -38.13 19.86 -15.97
C PRO A 323 -37.48 20.59 -17.15
N ALA A 324 -37.81 20.15 -18.37
CA ALA A 324 -37.19 20.68 -19.59
C ALA A 324 -37.61 22.12 -19.93
N ASP A 325 -38.78 22.53 -19.45
CA ASP A 325 -39.46 23.81 -19.69
C ASP A 325 -39.05 24.93 -18.71
N VAL A 326 -38.29 24.60 -17.66
CA VAL A 326 -37.81 25.57 -16.66
C VAL A 326 -36.66 26.40 -17.23
N SER A 327 -36.69 27.72 -17.01
CA SER A 327 -35.69 28.64 -17.52
C SER A 327 -34.29 28.35 -16.94
N ALA A 328 -33.25 28.81 -17.63
CA ALA A 328 -31.88 28.64 -17.13
C ALA A 328 -31.64 29.37 -15.79
N GLU A 329 -32.33 30.48 -15.57
CA GLU A 329 -32.27 31.28 -14.35
C GLU A 329 -32.91 30.53 -13.17
N ASP A 330 -34.13 30.01 -13.36
CA ASP A 330 -34.84 29.20 -12.36
C ASP A 330 -34.07 27.92 -12.00
N LYS A 331 -33.45 27.26 -12.98
CA LYS A 331 -32.57 26.09 -12.75
C LYS A 331 -31.38 26.46 -11.87
N ALA A 332 -30.76 27.62 -12.13
CA ALA A 332 -29.62 28.11 -11.36
C ALA A 332 -30.04 28.49 -9.93
N GLU A 333 -31.20 29.12 -9.76
CA GLU A 333 -31.77 29.47 -8.46
C GLU A 333 -32.07 28.21 -7.63
N MET A 334 -32.68 27.19 -8.23
CA MET A 334 -32.96 25.92 -7.54
C MET A 334 -31.67 25.22 -7.09
N ILE A 335 -30.63 25.22 -7.93
CA ILE A 335 -29.32 24.65 -7.57
C ILE A 335 -28.66 25.46 -6.45
N ALA A 336 -28.78 26.80 -6.47
CA ALA A 336 -28.26 27.66 -5.41
C ALA A 336 -28.96 27.38 -4.07
N ALA A 337 -30.30 27.30 -4.07
CA ALA A 337 -31.09 26.97 -2.90
C ALA A 337 -30.72 25.59 -2.31
N LEU A 338 -30.45 24.58 -3.16
CA LEU A 338 -29.96 23.28 -2.70
C LEU A 338 -28.55 23.35 -2.10
N LYS A 339 -27.68 24.24 -2.58
CA LYS A 339 -26.33 24.42 -2.01
C LYS A 339 -26.34 25.18 -0.67
N GLU A 340 -27.39 25.96 -0.41
CA GLU A 340 -27.58 26.68 0.86
C GLU A 340 -28.16 25.80 1.98
N ARG A 341 -28.77 24.66 1.63
CA ARG A 341 -29.27 23.67 2.60
C ARG A 341 -28.13 23.13 3.48
N SER A 342 -28.21 23.40 4.78
CA SER A 342 -27.18 23.01 5.76
C SER A 342 -27.11 21.50 6.05
N ASP A 343 -28.18 20.78 5.74
CA ASP A 343 -28.29 19.32 5.88
C ASP A 343 -27.64 18.58 4.70
N LEU A 344 -27.60 19.19 3.51
CA LEU A 344 -26.90 18.65 2.33
C LEU A 344 -25.39 18.84 2.48
N LYS A 345 -24.64 17.73 2.38
CA LYS A 345 -23.17 17.77 2.39
C LYS A 345 -22.58 18.03 1.02
N GLU A 346 -23.34 17.74 -0.04
CA GLU A 346 -22.88 17.88 -1.42
C GLU A 346 -24.09 17.98 -2.36
N VAL A 347 -23.97 18.78 -3.41
CA VAL A 347 -24.94 18.90 -4.50
C VAL A 347 -24.21 18.62 -5.81
N LEU A 348 -24.55 17.52 -6.47
CA LEU A 348 -23.96 17.12 -7.74
C LEU A 348 -24.94 17.39 -8.87
N VAL A 349 -24.48 18.21 -9.83
CA VAL A 349 -25.29 18.61 -10.99
C VAL A 349 -24.76 17.90 -12.22
N LYS A 350 -25.64 17.28 -13.01
CA LYS A 350 -25.28 16.80 -14.34
C LYS A 350 -25.25 17.98 -15.30
N GLU A 351 -24.06 18.32 -15.80
CA GLU A 351 -23.95 19.32 -16.87
C GLU A 351 -24.63 18.83 -18.15
N GLU A 352 -25.46 19.69 -18.76
CA GLU A 352 -25.95 19.45 -20.11
C GLU A 352 -24.76 19.48 -21.06
N LYS A 353 -24.62 18.46 -21.92
CA LYS A 353 -23.64 18.54 -23.01
C LYS A 353 -24.02 19.74 -23.87
N LYS A 354 -23.21 20.80 -23.87
CA LYS A 354 -23.27 21.84 -24.90
C LYS A 354 -23.17 21.12 -26.25
N LYS A 355 -24.24 21.19 -27.03
CA LYS A 355 -24.31 20.62 -28.38
C LYS A 355 -23.34 21.33 -29.31
#